data_AF-A0A4D9DHH0-F1
#
_entry.id   AF-A0A4D9DHH0-F1
#
_cell.length_a   1.000
_cell.length_b   1.000
_cell.length_c   1.000
_cell.angle_alpha   90.00
_cell.angle_beta   90.00
_cell.angle_gamma   90.00
#
_symmetry.space_group_name_H-M   'P 1'
#
loop_
_entity.id
_entity.type
_entity.pdbx_description
1 polymer ?
#
loop_
_entity_poly.entity_id
_entity_poly.type
_entity_poly.pdbx_seq_one_letter_code
_entity_poly.pdbx_strand_id
1 'polypeptide(L)'
;MGSSMPILRALFQLGVRYMTLTHNHHVPWADSATQEPRLGGLSRFGEEVVREMNRLGMVVDLSHVAADTMRHALDVSTAPIMFSHSSAYAVCPSPRNVPDDVLQRLRANQGICMVTFVPAFVNHDVAQWVREAIDAAQAAGVDPNDWKAFEAFRAASLPETPVATLTDVADHLDHVRDIAGIDHVGIGGDFDGTTVLPEGLGDVSTYPALIAELQRRGWSEDDLVKLTWHNARRVLHDVGAHAADLRTQRGPSYARIDELDADVAPLTRS
;
A
#
# COMPACT_ATOMS: atom_id res chain seq x y z
N MET A 1 11.12 -11.20 -4.42
CA MET A 1 12.33 -11.76 -3.77
C MET A 1 12.47 -13.29 -3.86
N GLY A 2 11.54 -14.04 -4.49
CA GLY A 2 11.72 -15.48 -4.76
C GLY A 2 11.79 -16.37 -3.53
N SER A 3 11.12 -15.97 -2.44
CA SER A 3 11.19 -16.64 -1.12
C SER A 3 12.61 -16.87 -0.59
N SER A 4 13.50 -15.88 -0.78
CA SER A 4 14.94 -16.00 -0.48
C SER A 4 15.47 -14.82 0.34
N MET A 5 15.91 -15.11 1.57
CA MET A 5 16.54 -14.13 2.48
C MET A 5 17.84 -13.53 1.90
N PRO A 6 18.75 -14.31 1.27
CA PRO A 6 19.90 -13.73 0.58
C PRO A 6 19.52 -12.73 -0.53
N ILE A 7 18.47 -13.00 -1.31
CA ILE A 7 18.01 -12.09 -2.36
C ILE A 7 17.46 -10.79 -1.75
N LEU A 8 16.66 -10.88 -0.68
CA LEU A 8 16.19 -9.70 0.06
C LEU A 8 17.37 -8.81 0.51
N ARG A 9 18.42 -9.41 1.07
CA ARG A 9 19.63 -8.71 1.47
C ARG A 9 20.39 -8.11 0.28
N ALA A 10 20.48 -8.82 -0.83
CA ALA A 10 21.14 -8.33 -2.04
C ALA A 10 20.40 -7.10 -2.60
N LEU A 11 19.06 -7.12 -2.65
CA LEU A 11 18.25 -5.96 -3.04
C LEU A 11 18.51 -4.76 -2.13
N PHE A 12 18.59 -4.97 -0.82
CA PHE A 12 18.93 -3.91 0.12
C PHE A 12 20.32 -3.31 -0.14
N GLN A 13 21.33 -4.17 -0.38
CA GLN A 13 22.68 -3.75 -0.73
C GLN A 13 22.74 -2.95 -2.03
N LEU A 14 21.86 -3.26 -3.00
CA LEU A 14 21.69 -2.52 -4.25
C LEU A 14 20.97 -1.17 -4.08
N GLY A 15 20.48 -0.85 -2.88
CA GLY A 15 19.88 0.46 -2.58
C GLY A 15 18.37 0.44 -2.34
N VAL A 16 17.70 -0.73 -2.43
CA VAL A 16 16.27 -0.83 -2.11
C VAL A 16 16.04 -0.51 -0.63
N ARG A 17 15.06 0.35 -0.33
CA ARG A 17 14.77 0.80 1.04
C ARG A 17 13.36 0.49 1.54
N TYR A 18 12.46 0.07 0.66
CA TYR A 18 11.18 -0.52 1.06
C TYR A 18 10.85 -1.68 0.13
N MET A 19 9.97 -2.58 0.57
CA MET A 19 9.39 -3.61 -0.28
C MET A 19 7.93 -3.81 0.10
N THR A 20 7.05 -3.67 -0.89
CA THR A 20 5.64 -4.05 -0.76
C THR A 20 5.56 -5.58 -0.67
N LEU A 21 4.88 -6.12 0.35
CA LEU A 21 4.93 -7.56 0.61
C LEU A 21 4.24 -8.40 -0.47
N THR A 22 3.22 -7.84 -1.11
CA THR A 22 2.55 -8.36 -2.31
C THR A 22 2.37 -7.26 -3.35
N HIS A 23 1.99 -7.65 -4.57
CA HIS A 23 1.35 -6.75 -5.52
C HIS A 23 -0.12 -7.20 -5.65
N ASN A 24 -0.68 -7.26 -6.85
CA ASN A 24 -2.06 -7.71 -7.11
C ASN A 24 -2.29 -9.23 -6.95
N HIS A 25 -1.23 -9.99 -6.65
CA HIS A 25 -1.33 -11.43 -6.44
C HIS A 25 -0.67 -11.86 -5.14
N HIS A 26 -1.16 -12.94 -4.56
CA HIS A 26 -0.50 -13.66 -3.48
C HIS A 26 0.93 -13.97 -3.86
N VAL A 27 1.79 -13.96 -2.85
CA VAL A 27 3.08 -14.64 -2.89
C VAL A 27 2.99 -15.86 -1.98
N PRO A 28 3.94 -16.81 -2.03
CA PRO A 28 3.84 -18.04 -1.24
C PRO A 28 3.62 -17.82 0.27
N TRP A 29 3.99 -16.65 0.80
CA TRP A 29 4.06 -16.32 2.22
C TRP A 29 3.24 -15.08 2.64
N ALA A 30 2.48 -14.45 1.74
CA ALA A 30 1.63 -13.30 2.08
C ALA A 30 0.42 -13.17 1.15
N ASP A 31 -0.72 -12.77 1.73
CA ASP A 31 -1.96 -12.54 1.00
C ASP A 31 -2.09 -11.11 0.44
N SER A 32 -2.53 -11.02 -0.82
CA SER A 32 -2.86 -9.76 -1.52
C SER A 32 -4.32 -9.40 -1.33
N ALA A 33 -4.64 -8.12 -1.31
CA ALA A 33 -6.00 -7.61 -1.13
C ALA A 33 -6.92 -7.89 -2.32
N THR A 34 -6.36 -8.15 -3.50
CA THR A 34 -7.12 -8.32 -4.75
C THR A 34 -7.38 -9.78 -5.10
N GLN A 35 -7.21 -10.69 -4.13
CA GLN A 35 -7.50 -12.12 -4.29
C GLN A 35 -8.17 -12.68 -3.02
N GLU A 36 -8.87 -13.80 -3.19
CA GLU A 36 -9.52 -14.50 -2.07
C GLU A 36 -8.51 -14.94 -1.01
N PRO A 37 -8.86 -14.90 0.29
CA PRO A 37 -7.95 -15.30 1.36
C PRO A 37 -7.37 -16.72 1.16
N ARG A 38 -6.08 -16.88 1.45
CA ARG A 38 -5.37 -18.17 1.32
C ARG A 38 -4.64 -18.55 2.61
N LEU A 39 -3.84 -17.63 3.14
CA LEU A 39 -3.06 -17.80 4.36
C LEU A 39 -3.76 -17.20 5.58
N GLY A 40 -4.68 -16.25 5.35
CA GLY A 40 -5.22 -15.40 6.42
C GLY A 40 -4.20 -14.36 6.86
N GLY A 41 -3.38 -13.85 5.94
CA GLY A 41 -2.36 -12.83 6.20
C GLY A 41 -0.95 -13.26 5.81
N LEU A 42 -0.04 -13.28 6.79
CA LEU A 42 1.34 -13.78 6.65
C LEU A 42 1.46 -15.24 7.11
N SER A 43 2.27 -16.03 6.40
CA SER A 43 2.76 -17.32 6.91
C SER A 43 3.94 -17.14 7.89
N ARG A 44 4.43 -18.23 8.49
CA ARG A 44 5.61 -18.18 9.39
C ARG A 44 6.84 -17.67 8.67
N PHE A 45 7.05 -18.09 7.42
CA PHE A 45 8.10 -17.50 6.58
C PHE A 45 7.85 -16.02 6.30
N GLY A 46 6.60 -15.61 6.05
CA GLY A 46 6.24 -14.21 5.84
C GLY A 46 6.55 -13.32 7.05
N GLU A 47 6.27 -13.80 8.26
CA GLU A 47 6.69 -13.12 9.49
C GLU A 47 8.23 -12.99 9.57
N GLU A 48 8.96 -14.04 9.19
CA GLU A 48 10.43 -14.00 9.19
C GLU A 48 10.99 -13.02 8.15
N VAL A 49 10.29 -12.84 7.03
CA VAL A 49 10.61 -11.80 6.04
C VAL A 49 10.49 -10.41 6.67
N VAL A 50 9.39 -10.13 7.39
CA VAL A 50 9.20 -8.87 8.13
C VAL A 50 10.32 -8.67 9.15
N ARG A 51 10.69 -9.70 9.91
CA ARG A 51 11.80 -9.63 10.89
C ARG A 51 13.14 -9.35 10.23
N GLU A 52 13.45 -9.94 9.07
CA GLU A 52 14.69 -9.65 8.35
C GLU A 52 14.69 -8.25 7.73
N MET A 53 13.53 -7.76 7.24
CA MET A 53 13.38 -6.38 6.78
C MET A 53 13.67 -5.38 7.91
N ASN A 54 13.13 -5.59 9.12
CA ASN A 54 13.44 -4.77 10.29
C ASN A 54 14.95 -4.78 10.61
N ARG A 55 15.61 -5.94 10.57
CA ARG A 55 17.07 -6.04 10.84
C ARG A 55 17.92 -5.34 9.78
N LEU A 56 17.47 -5.35 8.52
CA LEU A 56 18.15 -4.66 7.43
C LEU A 56 17.98 -3.14 7.53
N GLY A 57 16.83 -2.68 8.01
CA GLY A 57 16.40 -1.29 7.86
C GLY A 57 15.71 -1.06 6.52
N MET A 58 15.04 -2.10 6.01
CA MET A 58 14.12 -1.99 4.88
C MET A 58 12.71 -1.75 5.43
N VAL A 59 12.06 -0.68 4.99
CA VAL A 59 10.69 -0.35 5.37
C VAL A 59 9.74 -1.43 4.85
N VAL A 60 8.88 -1.93 5.73
CA VAL A 60 7.80 -2.85 5.36
C VAL A 60 6.67 -2.02 4.77
N ASP A 61 6.40 -2.22 3.47
CA ASP A 61 5.29 -1.55 2.79
C ASP A 61 4.07 -2.48 2.69
N LEU A 62 2.93 -1.96 3.15
CA LEU A 62 1.65 -2.65 3.28
C LEU A 62 0.61 -2.17 2.26
N SER A 63 1.02 -1.38 1.25
CA SER A 63 0.18 -1.23 0.06
C SER A 63 -0.04 -2.60 -0.59
N HIS A 64 -1.14 -2.79 -1.32
CA HIS A 64 -1.58 -4.04 -1.98
C HIS A 64 -1.95 -5.22 -1.09
N VAL A 65 -1.46 -5.32 0.15
CA VAL A 65 -1.66 -6.53 0.96
C VAL A 65 -3.07 -6.60 1.51
N ALA A 66 -3.57 -7.82 1.75
CA ALA A 66 -4.87 -8.03 2.40
C ALA A 66 -4.89 -7.43 3.81
N ALA A 67 -6.07 -7.04 4.31
CA ALA A 67 -6.21 -6.44 5.64
C ALA A 67 -5.63 -7.31 6.77
N ASP A 68 -5.76 -8.63 6.69
CA ASP A 68 -5.16 -9.56 7.66
C ASP A 68 -3.64 -9.59 7.56
N THR A 69 -3.08 -9.46 6.35
CA THR A 69 -1.64 -9.27 6.14
C THR A 69 -1.16 -7.97 6.79
N MET A 70 -1.95 -6.88 6.69
CA MET A 70 -1.63 -5.62 7.36
C MET A 70 -1.55 -5.80 8.88
N ARG A 71 -2.54 -6.48 9.47
CA ARG A 71 -2.61 -6.74 10.92
C ARG A 71 -1.45 -7.60 11.39
N HIS A 72 -1.17 -8.73 10.72
CA HIS A 72 -0.05 -9.59 11.07
C HIS A 72 1.30 -8.87 10.93
N ALA A 73 1.50 -8.08 9.87
CA ALA A 73 2.73 -7.32 9.69
C ALA A 73 2.92 -6.28 10.81
N LEU A 74 1.86 -5.64 11.27
CA LEU A 74 1.89 -4.72 12.43
C LEU A 74 2.11 -5.45 13.77
N ASP A 75 1.71 -6.72 13.89
CA ASP A 75 2.00 -7.53 15.08
C ASP A 75 3.47 -7.96 15.14
N VAL A 76 4.08 -8.21 13.98
CA VAL A 76 5.45 -8.72 13.88
C VAL A 76 6.48 -7.60 13.78
N SER A 77 6.17 -6.50 13.09
CA SER A 77 7.13 -5.44 12.83
C SER A 77 7.49 -4.69 14.11
N THR A 78 8.78 -4.65 14.37
CA THR A 78 9.37 -3.89 15.48
C THR A 78 9.87 -2.51 15.05
N ALA A 79 9.80 -2.21 13.75
CA ALA A 79 10.12 -0.91 13.17
C ALA A 79 8.85 -0.26 12.56
N PRO A 80 8.87 1.07 12.32
CA PRO A 80 7.81 1.75 11.60
C PRO A 80 7.51 1.13 10.23
N ILE A 81 6.22 0.95 9.91
CA ILE A 81 5.75 0.49 8.60
C ILE A 81 5.30 1.65 7.72
N MET A 82 5.05 1.36 6.45
CA MET A 82 4.55 2.33 5.48
C MET A 82 3.39 1.73 4.67
N PHE A 83 2.45 2.56 4.28
CA PHE A 83 1.64 2.33 3.07
C PHE A 83 2.14 3.34 2.04
N SER A 84 2.90 2.90 1.04
CA SER A 84 3.53 3.78 0.05
C SER A 84 2.53 4.45 -0.89
N HIS A 85 1.38 3.82 -1.14
CA HIS A 85 0.29 4.35 -1.95
C HIS A 85 -1.01 3.60 -1.63
N SER A 86 -1.73 4.06 -0.60
CA SER A 86 -3.06 3.54 -0.24
C SER A 86 -3.87 4.63 0.45
N SER A 87 -5.19 4.62 0.24
CA SER A 87 -6.10 5.63 0.80
C SER A 87 -6.98 5.00 1.90
N ALA A 88 -7.98 5.73 2.41
CA ALA A 88 -8.80 5.30 3.54
C ALA A 88 -10.02 4.45 3.13
N TYR A 89 -10.19 3.26 3.72
CA TYR A 89 -11.29 2.35 3.35
C TYR A 89 -12.66 2.90 3.73
N ALA A 90 -12.76 3.60 4.86
CA ALA A 90 -14.02 4.17 5.34
C ALA A 90 -14.56 5.29 4.44
N VAL A 91 -13.69 5.97 3.69
CA VAL A 91 -14.07 7.03 2.73
C VAL A 91 -14.45 6.41 1.38
N CYS A 92 -13.66 5.46 0.89
CA CYS A 92 -13.95 4.71 -0.34
C CYS A 92 -13.68 3.21 -0.11
N PRO A 93 -14.73 2.36 -0.04
CA PRO A 93 -14.59 0.92 0.17
C PRO A 93 -13.94 0.21 -1.04
N SER A 94 -12.61 0.17 -1.02
CA SER A 94 -11.78 -0.55 -1.97
C SER A 94 -10.84 -1.48 -1.20
N PRO A 95 -10.63 -2.75 -1.62
CA PRO A 95 -9.67 -3.63 -0.95
C PRO A 95 -8.24 -3.06 -0.94
N ARG A 96 -7.94 -2.11 -1.85
CA ARG A 96 -6.64 -1.42 -1.88
C ARG A 96 -6.48 -0.33 -0.82
N ASN A 97 -7.54 0.00 -0.08
CA ASN A 97 -7.54 1.02 0.96
C ASN A 97 -7.40 0.45 2.37
N VAL A 98 -6.88 1.27 3.28
CA VAL A 98 -6.52 0.89 4.64
C VAL A 98 -7.74 1.00 5.57
N PRO A 99 -8.14 -0.07 6.28
CA PRO A 99 -9.19 -0.03 7.29
C PRO A 99 -8.83 0.84 8.50
N ASP A 100 -9.83 1.41 9.15
CA ASP A 100 -9.62 2.29 10.31
C ASP A 100 -8.93 1.58 11.48
N ASP A 101 -9.20 0.30 11.72
CA ASP A 101 -8.52 -0.47 12.77
C ASP A 101 -7.01 -0.59 12.52
N VAL A 102 -6.60 -0.61 11.25
CA VAL A 102 -5.19 -0.62 10.83
C VAL A 102 -4.59 0.78 10.94
N LEU A 103 -5.30 1.82 10.48
CA LEU A 103 -4.85 3.22 10.60
C LEU A 103 -4.61 3.63 12.07
N GLN A 104 -5.48 3.21 12.99
CA GLN A 104 -5.32 3.49 14.43
C GLN A 104 -4.02 2.92 15.02
N ARG A 105 -3.54 1.79 14.48
CA ARG A 105 -2.31 1.13 14.95
C ARG A 105 -1.03 1.87 14.53
N LEU A 106 -1.10 2.77 13.56
CA LEU A 106 0.06 3.57 13.12
C LEU A 106 0.64 4.43 14.24
N ARG A 107 -0.19 4.90 15.18
CA ARG A 107 0.27 5.67 16.35
C ARG A 107 1.22 4.85 17.22
N ALA A 108 0.89 3.60 17.52
CA ALA A 108 1.77 2.75 18.31
C ALA A 108 2.99 2.28 17.52
N ASN A 109 2.81 1.95 16.24
CA ASN A 109 3.90 1.47 15.37
C ASN A 109 4.86 2.59 14.92
N GLN A 110 4.43 3.86 14.95
CA GLN A 110 5.13 5.04 14.43
C GLN A 110 5.23 5.11 12.89
N GLY A 111 4.48 4.28 12.17
CA GLY A 111 4.43 4.22 10.71
C GLY A 111 3.70 5.39 10.04
N ILE A 112 3.52 5.28 8.73
CA ILE A 112 2.89 6.31 7.87
C ILE A 112 1.96 5.69 6.82
N CYS A 113 0.82 6.34 6.57
CA CYS A 113 -0.05 6.06 5.42
C CYS A 113 0.11 7.16 4.37
N MET A 114 0.62 6.82 3.19
CA MET A 114 0.82 7.75 2.08
C MET A 114 -0.37 7.66 1.12
N VAL A 115 -1.25 8.67 1.17
CA VAL A 115 -2.51 8.70 0.42
C VAL A 115 -2.21 8.77 -1.08
N THR A 116 -2.87 7.90 -1.85
CA THR A 116 -2.69 7.78 -3.29
C THR A 116 -3.74 8.52 -4.08
N PHE A 117 -3.50 8.72 -5.38
CA PHE A 117 -4.36 9.47 -6.27
C PHE A 117 -5.18 8.58 -7.21
N VAL A 118 -5.01 7.25 -7.16
CA VAL A 118 -5.72 6.33 -8.05
C VAL A 118 -7.23 6.54 -7.96
N PRO A 119 -7.93 6.99 -9.02
CA PRO A 119 -9.33 7.40 -8.97
C PRO A 119 -10.28 6.34 -8.39
N ALA A 120 -10.10 5.08 -8.78
CA ALA A 120 -10.91 3.97 -8.29
C ALA A 120 -10.69 3.63 -6.81
N PHE A 121 -9.67 4.21 -6.18
CA PHE A 121 -9.42 4.07 -4.74
C PHE A 121 -9.84 5.31 -3.97
N VAL A 122 -10.01 6.46 -4.62
CA VAL A 122 -10.31 7.71 -3.92
C VAL A 122 -11.73 8.22 -4.10
N ASN A 123 -12.45 7.77 -5.13
CA ASN A 123 -13.81 8.20 -5.40
C ASN A 123 -14.75 6.99 -5.47
N HIS A 124 -15.85 7.05 -4.72
CA HIS A 124 -16.82 5.95 -4.60
C HIS A 124 -17.47 5.60 -5.95
N ASP A 125 -17.83 6.61 -6.74
CA ASP A 125 -18.52 6.41 -8.01
C ASP A 125 -17.59 5.82 -9.06
N VAL A 126 -16.32 6.25 -9.09
CA VAL A 126 -15.29 5.62 -9.93
C VAL A 126 -15.07 4.16 -9.49
N ALA A 127 -14.98 3.89 -8.20
CA ALA A 127 -14.80 2.54 -7.67
C ALA A 127 -15.99 1.63 -8.05
N GLN A 128 -17.21 2.14 -7.95
CA GLN A 128 -18.42 1.43 -8.36
C GLN A 128 -18.44 1.16 -9.86
N TRP A 129 -18.16 2.17 -10.67
CA TRP A 129 -18.09 2.03 -12.12
C TRP A 129 -17.07 0.97 -12.54
N VAL A 130 -15.88 0.94 -11.91
CA VAL A 130 -14.85 -0.08 -12.20
C VAL A 130 -15.33 -1.49 -11.88
N ARG A 131 -16.03 -1.69 -10.75
CA ARG A 131 -16.60 -3.00 -10.41
C ARG A 131 -17.64 -3.45 -11.44
N GLU A 132 -18.58 -2.57 -11.79
CA GLU A 132 -19.60 -2.84 -12.79
C GLU A 132 -19.00 -3.12 -14.17
N ALA A 133 -17.93 -2.40 -14.53
CA ALA A 133 -17.17 -2.63 -15.77
C ALA A 133 -16.52 -4.01 -15.81
N ILE A 134 -15.90 -4.44 -14.70
CA ILE A 134 -15.28 -5.77 -14.55
C ILE A 134 -16.34 -6.86 -14.66
N ASP A 135 -17.46 -6.73 -13.93
CA ASP A 135 -18.56 -7.70 -13.96
C ASP A 135 -19.17 -7.83 -15.37
N ALA A 136 -19.37 -6.69 -16.05
CA ALA A 136 -19.88 -6.67 -17.42
C ALA A 136 -18.91 -7.31 -18.42
N ALA A 137 -17.61 -7.04 -18.28
CA ALA A 137 -16.58 -7.66 -19.12
C ALA A 137 -16.56 -9.18 -18.93
N GLN A 138 -16.57 -9.66 -17.68
CA GLN A 138 -16.62 -11.09 -17.37
C GLN A 138 -17.89 -11.76 -17.91
N ALA A 139 -19.05 -11.11 -17.75
CA ALA A 139 -20.31 -11.60 -18.31
C ALA A 139 -20.30 -11.66 -19.85
N ALA A 140 -19.52 -10.78 -20.49
CA ALA A 140 -19.27 -10.79 -21.94
C ALA A 140 -18.14 -11.75 -22.36
N GLY A 141 -17.52 -12.49 -21.43
CA GLY A 141 -16.41 -13.39 -21.71
C GLY A 141 -15.07 -12.69 -21.99
N VAL A 142 -14.95 -11.42 -21.61
CA VAL A 142 -13.72 -10.62 -21.73
C VAL A 142 -12.95 -10.73 -20.41
N ASP A 143 -11.68 -11.14 -20.47
CA ASP A 143 -10.80 -11.14 -19.30
C ASP A 143 -10.43 -9.69 -18.93
N PRO A 144 -10.82 -9.19 -17.74
CA PRO A 144 -10.46 -7.84 -17.29
C PRO A 144 -8.95 -7.64 -17.11
N ASN A 145 -8.17 -8.72 -17.00
CA ASN A 145 -6.71 -8.65 -16.90
C ASN A 145 -6.04 -8.55 -18.28
N ASP A 146 -6.74 -8.85 -19.38
CA ASP A 146 -6.30 -8.49 -20.72
C ASP A 146 -6.70 -7.04 -20.99
N TRP A 147 -5.80 -6.12 -20.65
CA TRP A 147 -6.07 -4.68 -20.75
C TRP A 147 -6.51 -4.26 -22.17
N LYS A 148 -6.01 -4.91 -23.23
CA LYS A 148 -6.38 -4.55 -24.61
C LYS A 148 -7.82 -4.96 -24.90
N ALA A 149 -8.20 -6.17 -24.51
CA ALA A 149 -9.55 -6.66 -24.69
C ALA A 149 -10.54 -5.88 -23.82
N PHE A 150 -10.17 -5.62 -22.57
CA PHE A 150 -10.97 -4.84 -21.63
C PHE A 150 -11.19 -3.40 -22.12
N GLU A 151 -10.15 -2.71 -22.61
CA GLU A 151 -10.29 -1.35 -23.13
C GLU A 151 -11.15 -1.28 -24.40
N ALA A 152 -11.00 -2.25 -25.30
CA ALA A 152 -11.86 -2.34 -26.48
C ALA A 152 -13.33 -2.56 -26.09
N PHE A 153 -13.59 -3.43 -25.11
CA PHE A 153 -14.92 -3.67 -24.56
C PHE A 153 -15.49 -2.40 -23.90
N ARG A 154 -14.68 -1.74 -23.06
CA ARG A 154 -15.03 -0.49 -22.38
C ARG A 154 -15.47 0.58 -23.37
N ALA A 155 -14.63 0.87 -24.37
CA ALA A 155 -14.91 1.91 -25.36
C ALA A 155 -16.16 1.64 -26.19
N ALA A 156 -16.52 0.37 -26.39
CA ALA A 156 -17.68 -0.03 -27.19
C ALA A 156 -18.99 -0.14 -26.39
N SER A 157 -18.91 -0.48 -25.10
CA SER A 157 -20.06 -1.07 -24.38
C SER A 157 -20.36 -0.45 -23.02
N LEU A 158 -19.44 0.36 -22.47
CA LEU A 158 -19.58 0.92 -21.13
C LEU A 158 -19.90 2.43 -21.16
N PRO A 159 -20.64 2.95 -20.18
CA PRO A 159 -20.87 4.39 -20.06
C PRO A 159 -19.56 5.13 -19.73
N GLU A 160 -19.57 6.45 -19.90
CA GLU A 160 -18.43 7.29 -19.52
C GLU A 160 -18.03 7.07 -18.06
N THR A 161 -16.71 7.05 -17.80
CA THR A 161 -16.19 6.88 -16.45
C THR A 161 -16.43 8.16 -15.65
N PRO A 162 -16.92 8.07 -14.40
CA PRO A 162 -16.93 9.20 -13.47
C PRO A 162 -15.53 9.80 -13.30
N VAL A 163 -15.46 11.06 -12.89
CA VAL A 163 -14.19 11.78 -12.72
C VAL A 163 -13.93 11.99 -11.24
N ALA A 164 -12.82 11.45 -10.74
CA ALA A 164 -12.28 11.83 -9.44
C ALA A 164 -11.59 13.19 -9.56
N THR A 165 -11.53 13.91 -8.45
CA THR A 165 -10.96 15.26 -8.34
C THR A 165 -9.93 15.31 -7.21
N LEU A 166 -9.14 16.39 -7.15
CA LEU A 166 -8.23 16.63 -6.03
C LEU A 166 -8.96 16.70 -4.68
N THR A 167 -10.26 17.07 -4.66
CA THR A 167 -11.01 17.15 -3.39
C THR A 167 -11.32 15.78 -2.82
N ASP A 168 -11.53 14.77 -3.67
CA ASP A 168 -11.66 13.38 -3.22
C ASP A 168 -10.38 12.92 -2.50
N VAL A 169 -9.21 13.25 -3.06
CA VAL A 169 -7.91 12.96 -2.42
C VAL A 169 -7.76 13.69 -1.08
N ALA A 170 -8.19 14.93 -1.00
CA ALA A 170 -8.15 15.71 0.23
C ALA A 170 -9.10 15.13 1.31
N ASP A 171 -10.26 14.58 0.94
CA ASP A 171 -11.18 13.91 1.88
C ASP A 171 -10.51 12.68 2.53
N HIS A 172 -9.73 11.92 1.75
CA HIS A 172 -8.93 10.83 2.28
C HIS A 172 -7.81 11.30 3.22
N LEU A 173 -7.14 12.41 2.90
CA LEU A 173 -6.11 12.98 3.77
C LEU A 173 -6.68 13.45 5.10
N ASP A 174 -7.85 14.11 5.09
CA ASP A 174 -8.55 14.52 6.32
C ASP A 174 -8.89 13.30 7.18
N HIS A 175 -9.49 12.25 6.59
CA HIS A 175 -9.85 11.04 7.33
C HIS A 175 -8.63 10.30 7.90
N VAL A 176 -7.57 10.13 7.11
CA VAL A 176 -6.33 9.49 7.60
C VAL A 176 -5.72 10.31 8.73
N ARG A 177 -5.71 11.64 8.63
CA ARG A 177 -5.26 12.53 9.71
C ARG A 177 -6.08 12.33 10.99
N ASP A 178 -7.40 12.23 10.89
CA ASP A 178 -8.28 12.09 12.05
C ASP A 178 -8.07 10.75 12.78
N ILE A 179 -7.96 9.65 12.01
CA ILE A 179 -7.83 8.31 12.56
C ILE A 179 -6.39 7.98 12.99
N ALA A 180 -5.41 8.22 12.11
CA ALA A 180 -4.01 7.88 12.37
C ALA A 180 -3.27 9.00 13.12
N GLY A 181 -3.67 10.26 12.96
CA GLY A 181 -2.96 11.44 13.50
C GLY A 181 -2.02 12.08 12.46
N ILE A 182 -1.78 13.39 12.59
CA ILE A 182 -0.99 14.16 11.62
C ILE A 182 0.45 13.67 11.43
N ASP A 183 1.02 13.01 12.44
CA ASP A 183 2.37 12.45 12.34
C ASP A 183 2.43 11.17 11.49
N HIS A 184 1.29 10.65 11.00
CA HIS A 184 1.18 9.35 10.34
C HIS A 184 0.58 9.43 8.94
N VAL A 185 0.53 10.61 8.33
CA VAL A 185 0.00 10.84 6.97
C VAL A 185 1.10 11.32 6.03
N GLY A 186 1.04 10.88 4.77
CA GLY A 186 1.93 11.26 3.68
C GLY A 186 1.22 11.25 2.33
N ILE A 187 1.97 11.41 1.24
CA ILE A 187 1.43 11.43 -0.13
C ILE A 187 2.19 10.42 -1.02
N GLY A 188 1.44 9.55 -1.71
CA GLY A 188 1.95 8.50 -2.57
C GLY A 188 1.21 8.45 -3.91
N GLY A 189 1.49 9.41 -4.79
CA GLY A 189 0.60 9.74 -5.92
C GLY A 189 0.40 8.66 -7.00
N ASP A 190 1.23 7.61 -7.04
CA ASP A 190 1.17 6.54 -8.04
C ASP A 190 1.28 7.01 -9.51
N PHE A 191 1.97 8.15 -9.72
CA PHE A 191 2.30 8.64 -11.06
C PHE A 191 3.08 7.59 -11.86
N ASP A 192 2.79 7.48 -13.15
CA ASP A 192 3.30 6.46 -14.08
C ASP A 192 2.94 5.00 -13.70
N GLY A 193 2.20 4.77 -12.62
CA GLY A 193 1.63 3.48 -12.21
C GLY A 193 0.16 3.29 -12.60
N THR A 194 -0.57 4.39 -12.79
CA THR A 194 -1.97 4.44 -13.26
C THR A 194 -2.12 5.22 -14.56
N THR A 195 -3.10 4.86 -15.39
CA THR A 195 -3.41 5.55 -16.66
C THR A 195 -4.39 6.71 -16.53
N VAL A 196 -5.08 6.80 -15.38
CA VAL A 196 -6.06 7.85 -15.09
C VAL A 196 -5.73 8.46 -13.73
N LEU A 197 -5.81 9.78 -13.65
CA LEU A 197 -5.53 10.57 -12.47
C LEU A 197 -6.70 11.54 -12.20
N PRO A 198 -6.85 12.04 -10.95
CA PRO A 198 -7.91 12.96 -10.61
C PRO A 198 -7.75 14.31 -11.31
N GLU A 199 -8.86 14.98 -11.58
CA GLU A 199 -8.86 16.36 -12.06
C GLU A 199 -8.13 17.28 -11.05
N GLY A 200 -7.20 18.07 -11.57
CA GLY A 200 -6.30 18.90 -10.76
C GLY A 200 -5.10 18.15 -10.18
N LEU A 201 -4.95 16.84 -10.44
CA LEU A 201 -3.79 16.02 -10.07
C LEU A 201 -3.20 15.22 -11.25
N GLY A 202 -3.27 15.80 -12.46
CA GLY A 202 -2.95 15.09 -13.71
C GLY A 202 -1.48 14.73 -13.93
N ASP A 203 -0.54 15.34 -13.20
CA ASP A 203 0.89 15.03 -13.28
C ASP A 203 1.67 15.48 -12.02
N VAL A 204 2.96 15.16 -11.96
CA VAL A 204 3.84 15.47 -10.82
C VAL A 204 4.02 16.98 -10.53
N SER A 205 3.62 17.88 -11.42
CA SER A 205 3.66 19.33 -11.17
C SER A 205 2.48 19.84 -10.32
N THR A 206 1.47 19.00 -10.08
CA THR A 206 0.18 19.41 -9.53
C THR A 206 0.05 19.32 -8.00
N TYR A 207 1.04 18.77 -7.30
CA TYR A 207 1.03 18.71 -5.82
C TYR A 207 0.72 20.06 -5.14
N PRO A 208 1.20 21.23 -5.61
CA PRO A 208 0.85 22.52 -5.01
C PRO A 208 -0.66 22.81 -4.97
N ALA A 209 -1.45 22.29 -5.92
CA ALA A 209 -2.90 22.45 -5.93
C ALA A 209 -3.56 21.69 -4.76
N LEU A 210 -3.07 20.48 -4.45
CA LEU A 210 -3.52 19.72 -3.28
C LEU A 210 -3.12 20.42 -1.98
N ILE A 211 -1.90 20.95 -1.88
CA ILE A 211 -1.49 21.71 -0.70
C ILE A 211 -2.38 22.94 -0.49
N ALA A 212 -2.72 23.66 -1.57
CA ALA A 212 -3.64 24.80 -1.50
C ALA A 212 -5.06 24.40 -1.08
N GLU A 213 -5.54 23.22 -1.49
CA GLU A 213 -6.80 22.64 -0.98
C GLU A 213 -6.75 22.40 0.52
N LEU A 214 -5.72 21.71 1.00
CA LEU A 214 -5.57 21.41 2.43
C LEU A 214 -5.42 22.67 3.28
N GLN A 215 -4.72 23.70 2.78
CA GLN A 215 -4.67 25.02 3.43
C GLN A 215 -6.06 25.65 3.55
N ARG A 216 -6.89 25.58 2.49
CA ARG A 216 -8.28 26.07 2.53
C ARG A 216 -9.15 25.28 3.51
N ARG A 217 -8.83 24.01 3.75
CA ARG A 217 -9.45 23.14 4.76
C ARG A 217 -8.92 23.37 6.18
N GLY A 218 -7.95 24.27 6.36
CA GLY A 218 -7.42 24.64 7.68
C GLY A 218 -6.25 23.81 8.16
N TRP A 219 -5.57 23.07 7.27
CA TRP A 219 -4.27 22.47 7.61
C TRP A 219 -3.25 23.57 7.86
N SER A 220 -2.56 23.50 9.01
CA SER A 220 -1.53 24.46 9.36
C SER A 220 -0.26 24.24 8.52
N GLU A 221 0.62 25.24 8.47
CA GLU A 221 1.92 25.09 7.82
C GLU A 221 2.73 23.92 8.41
N ASP A 222 2.70 23.76 9.73
CA ASP A 222 3.35 22.64 10.43
C ASP A 222 2.76 21.28 10.03
N ASP A 223 1.43 21.19 9.87
CA ASP A 223 0.76 19.97 9.39
C ASP A 223 1.23 19.60 7.97
N LEU A 224 1.37 20.60 7.10
CA LEU A 224 1.77 20.40 5.71
C LEU A 224 3.25 20.03 5.57
N VAL A 225 4.12 20.56 6.44
CA VAL A 225 5.52 20.13 6.52
C VAL A 225 5.62 18.67 6.98
N LYS A 226 4.76 18.24 7.92
CA LYS A 226 4.66 16.83 8.33
C LYS A 226 4.22 15.93 7.18
N LEU A 227 3.13 16.30 6.53
CA LEU A 227 2.56 15.58 5.39
C LEU A 227 3.57 15.38 4.25
N THR A 228 4.29 16.44 3.87
CA THR A 228 5.13 16.45 2.67
C THR A 228 6.55 15.94 2.90
N TRP A 229 7.10 16.06 4.12
CA TRP A 229 8.51 15.80 4.35
C TRP A 229 8.82 15.11 5.68
N HIS A 230 8.42 15.68 6.82
CA HIS A 230 8.92 15.22 8.12
C HIS A 230 8.49 13.79 8.45
N ASN A 231 7.26 13.40 8.14
CA ASN A 231 6.78 12.06 8.48
C ASN A 231 7.54 10.96 7.73
N ALA A 232 7.68 11.10 6.41
CA ALA A 232 8.40 10.15 5.58
C ALA A 232 9.89 10.06 5.98
N ARG A 233 10.53 11.21 6.24
CA ARG A 233 11.91 11.26 6.72
C ARG A 233 12.07 10.58 8.08
N ARG A 234 11.15 10.81 9.03
CA ARG A 234 11.15 10.18 10.36
C ARG A 234 11.07 8.66 10.23
N VAL A 235 10.13 8.15 9.44
CA VAL A 235 9.98 6.70 9.22
C VAL A 235 11.26 6.08 8.68
N LEU A 236 11.89 6.68 7.67
CA LEU A 236 13.17 6.18 7.13
C LEU A 236 14.30 6.22 8.15
N HIS A 237 14.40 7.30 8.94
CA HIS A 237 15.39 7.44 9.99
C HIS A 237 15.22 6.37 11.08
N ASP A 238 14.00 6.21 11.59
CA ASP A 238 13.70 5.34 12.73
C ASP A 238 13.83 3.86 12.36
N VAL A 239 13.45 3.48 11.14
CA VAL A 239 13.73 2.15 10.59
C VAL A 239 15.24 1.88 10.53
N GLY A 240 16.05 2.86 10.14
CA GLY A 240 17.51 2.76 10.12
C GLY A 240 18.13 2.63 11.52
N ALA A 241 17.63 3.40 12.49
CA ALA A 241 18.06 3.36 13.88
C ALA A 241 17.74 2.00 14.53
N HIS A 242 16.51 1.51 14.34
CA HIS A 242 16.08 0.21 14.83
C HIS A 242 16.91 -0.94 14.25
N ALA A 243 17.21 -0.86 12.95
CA ALA A 243 18.06 -1.84 12.29
C ALA A 243 19.50 -1.86 12.82
N ALA A 244 20.04 -0.70 13.22
CA ALA A 244 21.37 -0.63 13.83
C ALA A 244 21.41 -1.39 15.15
N ASP A 245 20.40 -1.23 16.01
CA ASP A 245 20.27 -1.96 17.26
C ASP A 245 20.08 -3.47 17.04
N LEU A 246 19.13 -3.88 16.19
CA LEU A 246 18.87 -5.30 15.90
C LEU A 246 20.09 -6.05 15.35
N ARG A 247 20.97 -5.38 14.59
CA ARG A 247 22.21 -5.98 14.07
C ARG A 247 23.25 -6.22 15.15
N THR A 248 23.18 -5.54 16.30
CA THR A 248 24.03 -5.85 17.47
C THR A 248 23.52 -7.06 18.24
N GLN A 249 22.21 -7.33 18.18
CA GLN A 249 21.53 -8.38 18.95
C GLN A 249 21.51 -9.73 18.23
N ARG A 250 21.42 -9.74 16.89
CA ARG A 250 21.37 -10.98 16.10
C ARG A 250 21.95 -10.86 14.69
N GLY A 251 22.40 -12.00 14.18
CA GLY A 251 22.83 -12.17 12.79
C GLY A 251 21.67 -12.18 11.78
N PRO A 252 21.98 -12.29 10.47
CA PRO A 252 20.98 -12.48 9.42
C PRO A 252 20.20 -13.77 9.58
N SER A 253 18.93 -13.76 9.15
CA SER A 253 18.15 -14.99 9.03
C SER A 253 18.64 -15.86 7.86
N TYR A 254 18.71 -17.16 8.10
CA TYR A 254 18.98 -18.21 7.11
C TYR A 254 17.79 -19.13 6.88
N ALA A 255 16.65 -18.83 7.50
CA ALA A 255 15.45 -19.64 7.41
C ALA A 255 15.00 -19.79 5.96
N ARG A 256 14.48 -20.98 5.64
CA ARG A 256 13.90 -21.28 4.34
C ARG A 256 12.40 -21.48 4.44
N ILE A 257 11.70 -21.18 3.35
CA ILE A 257 10.24 -21.32 3.30
C ILE A 257 9.81 -22.79 3.48
N ASP A 258 10.56 -23.75 2.96
CA ASP A 258 10.26 -25.18 3.13
C ASP A 258 10.52 -25.70 4.56
N GLU A 259 11.24 -24.95 5.38
CA GLU A 259 11.43 -25.24 6.80
C GLU A 259 10.32 -24.61 7.65
N LEU A 260 10.02 -23.33 7.39
CA LEU A 260 9.03 -22.58 8.18
C LEU A 260 7.59 -22.83 7.76
N ASP A 261 7.34 -23.18 6.51
CA ASP A 261 5.99 -23.34 5.95
C ASP A 261 5.79 -24.76 5.39
N ALA A 262 6.44 -25.77 5.97
CA ALA A 262 6.36 -27.16 5.51
C ALA A 262 4.92 -27.73 5.47
N ASP A 263 4.02 -27.16 6.27
CA ASP A 263 2.60 -27.50 6.42
C ASP A 263 1.66 -26.59 5.61
N VAL A 264 2.19 -25.57 4.93
CA VAL A 264 1.42 -24.65 4.10
C VAL A 264 1.36 -25.19 2.67
N ALA A 265 0.15 -25.25 2.10
CA ALA A 265 -0.02 -25.68 0.72
C ALA A 265 0.78 -24.78 -0.25
N PRO A 266 1.48 -25.32 -1.26
CA PRO A 266 2.19 -24.53 -2.25
C PRO A 266 1.25 -23.56 -2.97
N LEU A 267 1.74 -22.37 -3.33
CA LEU A 267 1.00 -21.48 -4.20
C LEU A 267 0.94 -22.10 -5.60
N THR A 268 -0.25 -22.51 -6.04
CA THR A 268 -0.48 -22.97 -7.40
C THR A 268 -0.32 -21.79 -8.35
N ARG A 269 0.54 -21.91 -9.37
CA ARG A 269 0.60 -20.91 -10.44
C ARG A 269 -0.71 -20.97 -11.22
N SER A 270 -1.53 -19.92 -11.12
CA SER A 270 -2.61 -19.64 -12.07
C SER A 270 -2.03 -19.17 -13.39
#